data_AF-A0A9X4MVE5-F1
#
_entry.id   AF-A0A9X4MVE5-F1
#
_cell.length_a   1.000
_cell.length_b   1.000
_cell.length_c   1.000
_cell.angle_alpha   90.00
_cell.angle_beta   90.00
_cell.angle_gamma   90.00
#
_symmetry.space_group_name_H-M   'P 1'
#
loop_
_entity.id
_entity.type
_entity.pdbx_description
1 polymer ?
#
loop_
_entity_poly.entity_id
_entity_poly.type
_entity_poly.pdbx_seq_one_letter_code
_entity_poly.pdbx_strand_id
1 'polypeptide(L)'
;MEWVDLLDKFGNGDDSVLKILNEGSFSIDAGTASRFYIRVEEVYKKRKNNWLERFQRSFQTYNFKTEDEFEIALRNGKQNLCILKSFVTLQSLPEDLRNTLHKDLEDFVDEIKNTLKTNATKMPHIRDRVIISINNFDLNTSSLSFNSNNIATNNPKNLFPSSGRKIIF
;
A
#
# COMPACT_ATOMS: atom_id res chain seq x y z
N MET A 1 -2.09 19.87 -16.85
CA MET A 1 -1.66 18.45 -16.89
C MET A 1 -2.86 17.66 -16.46
N GLU A 2 -3.29 16.70 -17.27
CA GLU A 2 -4.52 15.97 -16.98
C GLU A 2 -4.28 14.92 -15.90
N TRP A 3 -5.33 14.57 -15.15
CA TRP A 3 -5.27 13.54 -14.11
C TRP A 3 -4.73 12.21 -14.63
N VAL A 4 -5.07 11.85 -15.87
CA VAL A 4 -4.59 10.63 -16.52
C VAL A 4 -3.06 10.65 -16.62
N ASP A 5 -2.45 11.74 -17.06
CA ASP A 5 -0.98 11.85 -17.17
C ASP A 5 -0.29 11.69 -15.81
N LEU A 6 -0.87 12.29 -14.76
CA LEU A 6 -0.33 12.22 -13.40
C LEU A 6 -0.45 10.79 -12.85
N LEU A 7 -1.57 10.13 -13.08
CA LEU A 7 -1.81 8.74 -12.70
C LEU A 7 -0.89 7.77 -13.45
N ASP A 8 -0.63 8.02 -14.74
CA ASP A 8 0.30 7.23 -15.55
C ASP A 8 1.73 7.34 -15.04
N LYS A 9 2.17 8.57 -14.74
CA LYS A 9 3.47 8.84 -14.11
C LYS A 9 3.61 8.14 -12.77
N PHE A 10 2.60 8.29 -11.89
CA PHE A 10 2.59 7.60 -10.61
C PHE A 10 2.66 6.08 -10.80
N GLY A 11 1.85 5.52 -11.69
CA GLY A 11 1.83 4.09 -12.03
C GLY A 11 3.17 3.56 -12.55
N ASN A 12 3.97 4.42 -13.19
CA ASN A 12 5.32 4.11 -13.67
C ASN A 12 6.42 4.36 -12.62
N GLY A 13 6.06 4.85 -11.43
CA GLY A 13 6.97 5.03 -10.30
C GLY A 13 7.54 6.43 -10.12
N ASP A 14 6.96 7.43 -10.78
CA ASP A 14 7.24 8.82 -10.47
C ASP A 14 6.35 9.28 -9.31
N ASP A 15 6.94 9.34 -8.12
CA ASP A 15 6.23 9.71 -6.89
C ASP A 15 6.11 11.22 -6.68
N SER A 16 6.81 12.02 -7.50
CA SER A 16 6.77 13.49 -7.42
C SER A 16 5.38 14.06 -7.74
N VAL A 17 4.57 13.30 -8.49
CA VAL A 17 3.23 13.68 -8.89
C VAL A 17 2.20 13.57 -7.77
N LEU A 18 2.50 12.90 -6.64
CA LEU A 18 1.58 12.78 -5.51
C LEU A 18 1.17 14.13 -4.94
N LYS A 19 2.10 15.09 -4.90
CA LYS A 19 1.80 16.45 -4.45
C LYS A 19 0.77 17.12 -5.36
N ILE A 20 0.98 17.00 -6.68
CA ILE A 20 0.10 17.59 -7.70
C ILE A 20 -1.27 16.93 -7.68
N LEU A 21 -1.31 15.60 -7.54
CA LEU A 21 -2.55 14.84 -7.40
C LEU A 21 -3.34 15.28 -6.16
N ASN A 22 -2.67 15.55 -5.04
CA ASN A 22 -3.33 15.97 -3.80
C ASN A 22 -3.95 17.37 -3.88
N GLU A 23 -3.32 18.27 -4.64
CA GLU A 23 -3.79 19.65 -4.87
C GLU A 23 -4.84 19.75 -5.99
N GLY A 24 -5.01 18.68 -6.79
CA GLY A 24 -5.95 18.64 -7.89
C GLY A 24 -7.41 18.65 -7.41
N SER A 25 -8.27 19.39 -8.11
CA SER A 25 -9.72 19.28 -7.96
C SER A 25 -10.27 18.33 -9.03
N PHE A 26 -11.36 17.66 -8.68
CA PHE A 26 -12.04 16.72 -9.56
C PHE A 26 -13.52 17.11 -9.67
N SER A 27 -13.93 17.60 -10.84
CA SER A 27 -15.33 17.89 -11.17
C SER A 27 -15.75 16.92 -12.26
N ILE A 28 -16.70 16.04 -11.95
CA ILE A 28 -17.09 14.95 -12.84
C ILE A 28 -18.56 15.01 -13.16
N ASP A 29 -18.88 14.79 -14.43
CA ASP A 29 -20.17 14.27 -14.86
C ASP A 29 -20.22 12.74 -14.68
N ALA A 30 -21.41 12.15 -14.60
CA ALA A 30 -21.59 10.74 -14.22
C ALA A 30 -20.82 9.74 -15.12
N GLY A 31 -20.60 10.08 -16.40
CA GLY A 31 -19.87 9.23 -17.34
C GLY A 31 -18.36 9.22 -17.15
N THR A 32 -17.77 10.35 -16.73
CA THR A 32 -16.32 10.46 -16.51
C THR A 32 -15.91 9.89 -15.14
N ALA A 33 -16.86 9.82 -14.20
CA ALA A 33 -16.63 9.30 -12.84
C ALA A 33 -16.21 7.83 -12.84
N SER A 34 -16.98 6.96 -13.53
CA SER A 34 -16.67 5.54 -13.58
C SER A 34 -15.30 5.24 -14.18
N ARG A 35 -14.94 5.94 -15.26
CA ARG A 35 -13.62 5.78 -15.92
C ARG A 35 -12.48 6.21 -15.01
N PHE A 36 -12.68 7.27 -14.24
CA PHE A 36 -11.69 7.73 -13.27
C PHE A 36 -11.46 6.70 -12.16
N TYR A 37 -12.53 6.15 -11.57
CA TYR A 37 -12.41 5.14 -10.52
C TYR A 37 -11.61 3.92 -11.02
N ILE A 38 -11.97 3.41 -12.21
CA ILE A 38 -11.25 2.30 -12.85
C ILE A 38 -9.78 2.65 -13.02
N ARG A 39 -9.46 3.86 -13.52
CA ARG A 39 -8.07 4.28 -13.73
C ARG A 39 -7.27 4.36 -12.43
N VAL A 40 -7.84 4.95 -11.38
CA VAL A 40 -7.20 5.05 -10.07
C VAL A 40 -6.92 3.65 -9.51
N GLU A 41 -7.89 2.73 -9.60
CA GLU A 41 -7.70 1.36 -9.16
C GLU A 41 -6.62 0.62 -9.95
N GLU A 42 -6.58 0.75 -11.27
CA GLU A 42 -5.56 0.14 -12.12
C GLU A 42 -4.15 0.58 -11.73
N VAL A 43 -3.99 1.89 -11.52
CA VAL A 43 -2.72 2.50 -11.13
C VAL A 43 -2.29 2.05 -9.75
N TYR A 44 -3.23 2.03 -8.79
CA TYR A 44 -3.00 1.47 -7.47
C TYR A 44 -2.57 0.00 -7.52
N LYS A 45 -3.31 -0.85 -8.25
CA LYS A 45 -3.01 -2.28 -8.42
C LYS A 45 -1.64 -2.48 -9.04
N LYS A 46 -1.30 -1.71 -10.08
CA LYS A 46 0.03 -1.72 -10.72
C LYS A 46 1.14 -1.38 -9.70
N ARG A 47 0.96 -0.34 -8.90
CA ARG A 47 1.94 0.06 -7.89
C ARG A 47 2.08 -0.97 -6.76
N LYS A 48 0.96 -1.54 -6.30
CA LYS A 48 0.95 -2.63 -5.32
C LYS A 48 1.69 -3.87 -5.83
N ASN A 49 1.47 -4.27 -7.09
CA ASN A 49 2.18 -5.41 -7.69
C ASN A 49 3.68 -5.12 -7.84
N ASN A 50 4.05 -3.93 -8.34
CA ASN A 50 5.45 -3.54 -8.46
C ASN A 50 6.16 -3.52 -7.10
N TRP A 51 5.46 -3.06 -6.06
CA TRP A 51 5.95 -3.14 -4.68
C TRP A 51 6.18 -4.60 -4.26
N LEU A 52 5.21 -5.48 -4.49
CA LEU A 52 5.27 -6.88 -4.11
C LEU A 52 6.43 -7.60 -4.78
N GLU A 53 6.61 -7.42 -6.08
CA GLU A 53 7.72 -8.03 -6.83
C GLU A 53 9.08 -7.58 -6.29
N ARG A 54 9.25 -6.28 -6.03
CA ARG A 54 10.48 -5.73 -5.44
C ARG A 54 10.71 -6.26 -4.03
N PHE A 55 9.65 -6.33 -3.23
CA PHE A 55 9.69 -6.86 -1.87
C PHE A 55 10.13 -8.33 -1.90
N GLN A 56 9.45 -9.17 -2.68
CA GLN A 56 9.82 -10.58 -2.83
C GLN A 56 11.25 -10.79 -3.31
N ARG A 57 11.70 -10.04 -4.33
CA ARG A 57 13.09 -10.11 -4.81
C ARG A 57 14.10 -9.78 -3.71
N SER A 58 13.79 -8.79 -2.87
CA SER A 58 14.66 -8.48 -1.73
C SER A 58 14.77 -9.68 -0.79
N PHE A 59 13.67 -10.37 -0.49
CA PHE A 59 13.67 -11.55 0.38
C PHE A 59 14.26 -12.81 -0.27
N GLN A 60 14.24 -12.95 -1.60
CA GLN A 60 14.88 -14.06 -2.31
C GLN A 60 16.40 -13.88 -2.40
N THR A 61 16.86 -12.62 -2.49
CA THR A 61 18.29 -12.31 -2.63
C THR A 61 19.04 -12.56 -1.32
N TYR A 62 18.39 -12.30 -0.18
CA TYR A 62 18.95 -12.59 1.12
C TYR A 62 18.55 -14.01 1.55
N ASN A 63 19.50 -14.94 1.49
CA ASN A 63 19.42 -16.16 2.31
C ASN A 63 19.66 -15.75 3.77
N PHE A 64 18.73 -14.97 4.35
CA PHE A 64 18.90 -14.18 5.58
C PHE A 64 19.70 -14.94 6.64
N LYS A 65 20.99 -14.62 6.76
CA LYS A 65 21.88 -15.28 7.72
C LYS A 65 21.85 -14.56 9.06
N THR A 66 21.36 -13.33 9.07
CA THR A 66 21.33 -12.44 10.23
C THR A 66 19.99 -11.73 10.38
N GLU A 67 19.71 -11.28 11.60
CA GLU A 67 18.56 -10.43 11.93
C GLU A 67 18.63 -9.08 11.21
N ASP A 68 19.82 -8.46 11.16
CA ASP A 68 20.03 -7.14 10.57
C ASP A 68 19.64 -7.10 9.09
N GLU A 69 20.02 -8.13 8.32
CA GLU A 69 19.64 -8.25 6.91
C GLU A 69 18.11 -8.31 6.73
N PHE A 70 17.42 -9.02 7.62
CA PHE A 70 15.96 -9.12 7.62
C PHE A 70 15.31 -7.76 7.93
N GLU A 71 15.82 -7.07 8.95
CA GLU A 71 15.31 -5.75 9.34
C GLU A 71 15.52 -4.72 8.22
N ILE A 72 16.69 -4.72 7.56
CA ILE A 72 16.98 -3.84 6.42
C ILE A 72 15.98 -4.09 5.28
N ALA A 73 15.75 -5.34 4.90
CA ALA A 73 14.79 -5.69 3.84
C ALA A 73 13.37 -5.24 4.21
N LEU A 74 12.96 -5.47 5.46
CA LEU A 74 11.64 -5.08 5.96
C LEU A 74 11.46 -3.55 5.99
N ARG A 75 12.48 -2.81 6.44
CA ARG A 75 12.51 -1.35 6.46
C ARG A 75 12.40 -0.75 5.05
N ASN A 76 13.13 -1.31 4.09
CA ASN A 76 13.07 -0.87 2.69
C ASN A 76 11.69 -1.17 2.08
N GLY A 77 11.08 -2.31 2.41
CA GLY A 77 9.69 -2.60 2.06
C GLY A 77 8.72 -1.54 2.62
N LYS A 78 8.88 -1.19 3.89
CA LYS A 78 8.02 -0.23 4.58
C LYS A 78 8.09 1.18 3.98
N GLN A 79 9.28 1.66 3.61
CA GLN A 79 9.42 2.96 2.95
C GLN A 79 8.60 3.06 1.65
N ASN A 80 8.62 2.01 0.83
CA ASN A 80 7.87 1.99 -0.42
C ASN A 80 6.34 1.83 -0.19
N LEU A 81 5.91 1.26 0.94
CA LEU A 81 4.49 1.25 1.33
C LEU A 81 3.99 2.65 1.72
N CYS A 82 4.83 3.51 2.31
CA CYS A 82 4.43 4.87 2.65
C CYS A 82 3.95 5.66 1.42
N ILE A 83 4.55 5.41 0.25
CA ILE A 83 4.13 6.03 -1.01
C ILE A 83 2.72 5.56 -1.42
N LEU A 84 2.43 4.26 -1.31
CA LEU A 84 1.08 3.73 -1.54
C LEU A 84 0.08 4.30 -0.52
N LYS A 85 0.49 4.42 0.75
CA LYS A 85 -0.33 5.04 1.80
C LYS A 85 -0.66 6.51 1.45
N SER A 86 0.32 7.28 0.98
CA SER A 86 0.09 8.66 0.53
C SER A 86 -0.88 8.73 -0.63
N PHE A 87 -0.83 7.79 -1.58
CA PHE A 87 -1.77 7.73 -2.69
C PHE A 87 -3.21 7.45 -2.25
N VAL A 88 -3.43 6.47 -1.38
CA VAL A 88 -4.79 6.10 -0.95
C VAL A 88 -5.42 7.12 0.03
N THR A 89 -4.63 8.09 0.50
CA THR A 89 -5.06 9.16 1.41
C THR A 89 -5.15 10.53 0.75
N LEU A 90 -4.96 10.61 -0.58
CA LEU A 90 -5.09 11.86 -1.35
C LEU A 90 -6.47 12.47 -1.16
N GLN A 91 -6.54 13.72 -0.68
CA GLN A 91 -7.80 14.40 -0.37
C GLN A 91 -8.67 14.66 -1.60
N SER A 92 -8.03 14.72 -2.76
CA SER A 92 -8.65 14.91 -4.07
C SER A 92 -9.38 13.68 -4.61
N LEU A 93 -9.13 12.49 -4.04
CA LEU A 93 -9.88 11.28 -4.38
C LEU A 93 -11.24 11.30 -3.67
N PRO A 94 -12.31 10.79 -4.32
CA PRO A 94 -13.60 10.55 -3.67
C PRO A 94 -13.45 9.70 -2.40
N GLU A 95 -14.23 10.03 -1.36
CA GLU A 95 -14.10 9.42 -0.03
C GLU A 95 -14.31 7.90 -0.04
N ASP A 96 -15.32 7.43 -0.76
CA ASP A 96 -15.63 6.02 -0.93
C ASP A 96 -14.47 5.25 -1.60
N LEU A 97 -13.84 5.87 -2.61
CA LEU A 97 -12.67 5.31 -3.28
C LEU A 97 -11.47 5.26 -2.33
N ARG A 98 -11.19 6.33 -1.57
CA ARG A 98 -10.12 6.32 -0.56
C ARG A 98 -10.32 5.23 0.47
N ASN A 99 -11.53 5.10 1.00
CA ASN A 99 -11.85 4.10 2.03
C ASN A 99 -11.66 2.67 1.49
N THR A 100 -12.10 2.41 0.25
CA THR A 100 -11.89 1.14 -0.44
C THR A 100 -10.41 0.81 -0.59
N LEU A 101 -9.62 1.76 -1.11
CA LEU A 101 -8.19 1.55 -1.35
C LEU A 101 -7.39 1.44 -0.05
N HIS A 102 -7.75 2.22 0.97
CA HIS A 102 -7.12 2.14 2.30
C HIS A 102 -7.35 0.78 2.93
N LYS A 103 -8.60 0.28 2.90
CA LYS A 103 -8.94 -1.04 3.45
C LYS A 103 -8.19 -2.17 2.72
N ASP A 104 -8.13 -2.12 1.40
CA ASP A 104 -7.36 -3.10 0.62
C ASP A 104 -5.86 -3.05 0.94
N LEU A 105 -5.29 -1.85 1.16
CA LEU A 105 -3.89 -1.70 1.56
C LEU A 105 -3.62 -2.26 2.96
N GLU A 106 -4.52 -2.07 3.91
CA GLU A 106 -4.45 -2.67 5.25
C GLU A 106 -4.50 -4.21 5.17
N ASP A 107 -5.49 -4.76 4.45
CA ASP A 107 -5.62 -6.21 4.27
C ASP A 107 -4.37 -6.80 3.60
N PHE A 108 -3.82 -6.08 2.61
CA PHE A 108 -2.59 -6.47 1.95
C PHE A 108 -1.40 -6.50 2.93
N VAL A 109 -1.24 -5.50 3.79
CA VAL A 109 -0.16 -5.49 4.79
C VAL A 109 -0.31 -6.63 5.79
N ASP A 110 -1.54 -6.92 6.24
CA ASP A 110 -1.79 -8.05 7.13
C ASP A 110 -1.48 -9.40 6.46
N GLU A 111 -1.81 -9.57 5.18
CA GLU A 111 -1.44 -10.75 4.41
C GLU A 111 0.09 -10.92 4.31
N ILE A 112 0.82 -9.83 4.07
CA ILE A 112 2.29 -9.83 4.06
C ILE A 112 2.84 -10.24 5.43
N LYS A 113 2.34 -9.64 6.53
CA LYS A 113 2.77 -9.99 7.89
C LYS A 113 2.53 -11.46 8.19
N ASN A 114 1.37 -11.98 7.84
CA ASN A 114 1.04 -13.40 8.04
C ASN A 114 1.99 -14.30 7.24
N THR A 115 2.25 -13.96 5.98
CA THR A 115 3.20 -14.70 5.13
C THR A 115 4.61 -14.68 5.70
N LEU A 116 5.08 -13.54 6.21
CA LEU A 116 6.40 -13.41 6.85
C LEU A 116 6.47 -14.23 8.14
N LYS A 117 5.43 -14.18 8.99
CA LYS A 117 5.34 -14.97 10.23
C LYS A 117 5.38 -16.47 9.95
N THR A 118 4.67 -16.93 8.92
CA THR A 118 4.73 -18.33 8.49
C THR A 118 6.14 -18.72 8.06
N ASN A 119 6.84 -17.85 7.31
CA ASN A 119 8.21 -18.14 6.87
C ASN A 119 9.25 -18.05 8.00
N ALA A 120 9.03 -17.22 9.02
CA ALA A 120 9.93 -17.12 10.18
C ALA A 120 10.05 -18.45 10.96
N THR A 121 9.08 -19.36 10.83
CA THR A 121 9.18 -20.72 11.40
C THR A 121 10.36 -21.52 10.84
N LYS A 122 10.84 -21.19 9.63
CA LYS A 122 12.01 -21.80 8.99
C LYS A 122 13.34 -21.25 9.54
N MET A 123 13.29 -20.24 10.42
CA MET A 123 14.46 -19.54 10.98
C MET A 123 14.47 -19.61 12.52
N PRO A 124 14.52 -20.81 13.12
CA PRO A 124 14.28 -20.99 14.55
C PRO A 124 15.24 -20.20 15.45
N HIS A 125 16.49 -20.01 15.02
CA HIS A 125 17.54 -19.36 15.82
C HIS A 125 17.36 -17.83 15.97
N ILE A 126 16.61 -17.19 15.07
CA ILE A 126 16.35 -15.74 15.11
C ILE A 126 14.86 -15.39 15.13
N ARG A 127 14.00 -16.40 15.30
CA ARG A 127 12.55 -16.31 15.13
C ARG A 127 11.93 -15.19 15.95
N ASP A 128 12.20 -15.14 17.26
CA ASP A 128 11.51 -14.19 18.15
C ASP A 128 11.78 -12.73 17.75
N ARG A 129 13.03 -12.45 17.38
CA ARG A 129 13.46 -11.12 16.95
C ARG A 129 12.87 -10.74 15.59
N VAL A 130 12.88 -11.67 14.65
CA VAL A 130 12.20 -11.52 13.35
C VAL A 130 10.68 -11.26 13.53
N ILE A 131 10.03 -11.98 14.45
CA ILE A 131 8.58 -11.79 14.74
C ILE A 131 8.30 -10.40 15.32
N ILE A 132 9.18 -9.88 16.20
CA ILE A 132 9.08 -8.50 16.70
C ILE A 132 9.17 -7.51 15.54
N SER A 133 10.16 -7.65 14.66
CA SER A 133 10.33 -6.78 13.48
C SER A 133 9.10 -6.84 12.56
N ILE A 134 8.55 -8.03 12.31
CA ILE A 134 7.31 -8.18 11.51
C ILE A 134 6.11 -7.51 12.18
N ASN A 135 5.98 -7.59 13.51
CA ASN A 135 4.87 -6.93 14.20
C ASN A 135 4.93 -5.40 14.09
N ASN A 136 6.15 -4.83 14.01
CA ASN A 136 6.40 -3.40 13.79
C ASN A 136 6.25 -2.97 12.30
N PHE A 137 6.07 -3.93 11.39
CA PHE A 137 5.72 -3.68 10.01
C PHE A 137 4.23 -3.35 9.93
N ASP A 138 3.94 -2.07 9.82
CA ASP A 138 2.58 -1.54 9.77
C ASP A 138 2.58 -0.24 8.97
N LEU A 139 1.41 0.16 8.47
CA LEU A 139 1.18 1.44 7.79
C LEU A 139 1.31 2.63 8.75
N ASN A 140 1.25 2.39 10.06
CA ASN A 140 1.47 3.39 11.10
C ASN A 140 2.95 3.72 11.23
N THR A 141 3.42 4.60 10.35
CA THR A 141 4.51 5.53 10.66
C THR A 141 3.86 6.81 11.14
N SER A 142 4.29 7.29 12.30
CA SER A 142 3.95 8.61 12.81
C SER A 142 4.12 9.66 11.71
N SER A 143 2.99 10.19 11.26
CA SER A 143 2.80 11.47 10.58
C SER A 143 3.91 11.92 9.60
N LEU A 144 3.71 11.66 8.31
CA LEU A 144 3.76 12.76 7.36
C LEU A 144 2.37 13.40 7.38
N SER A 145 2.21 14.35 8.30
CA SER A 145 0.98 15.10 8.50
C SER A 145 0.67 15.92 7.24
N PHE A 146 -0.33 15.51 6.48
CA PHE A 146 -1.20 16.49 5.84
C PHE A 146 -2.35 16.72 6.82
N ASN A 147 -2.26 17.83 7.57
CA ASN A 147 -3.30 18.27 8.47
C ASN A 147 -4.58 18.52 7.66
N SER A 148 -5.60 17.69 7.88
CA SER A 148 -6.98 18.06 7.58
C SER A 148 -7.88 17.55 8.70
N ASN A 149 -8.56 18.51 9.30
CA ASN A 149 -9.40 18.39 10.48
C ASN A 149 -10.60 17.46 10.25
N ASN A 150 -11.00 16.82 11.35
CA ASN A 150 -12.18 16.00 11.61
C ASN A 150 -13.46 16.39 10.83
N ILE A 151 -14.28 15.38 10.47
CA ILE A 151 -15.65 15.16 10.97
C ILE A 151 -16.10 13.74 10.59
N ALA A 152 -16.65 13.02 11.57
CA ALA A 152 -17.22 11.68 11.43
C ALA A 152 -18.67 11.71 10.91
N THR A 153 -19.16 10.64 10.25
CA THR A 153 -20.35 9.84 10.68
C THR A 153 -20.80 8.75 9.67
N ASN A 154 -20.85 7.50 10.16
CA ASN A 154 -21.89 6.44 10.06
C ASN A 154 -22.30 5.74 8.73
N ASN A 155 -21.79 4.50 8.51
CA ASN A 155 -22.43 3.18 8.19
C ASN A 155 -23.70 3.01 7.29
N PRO A 156 -24.01 1.80 6.71
CA PRO A 156 -23.24 0.54 6.57
C PRO A 156 -23.30 -0.22 5.20
N LYS A 157 -22.33 -1.13 5.02
CA LYS A 157 -22.34 -2.48 4.37
C LYS A 157 -22.76 -2.66 2.90
N ASN A 158 -21.80 -3.10 2.08
CA ASN A 158 -21.98 -4.27 1.20
C ASN A 158 -20.66 -5.03 1.03
N LEU A 159 -20.77 -6.36 1.06
CA LEU A 159 -19.72 -7.35 1.30
C LEU A 159 -19.49 -8.14 0.00
N PHE A 160 -18.28 -8.10 -0.59
CA PHE A 160 -17.90 -8.99 -1.70
C PHE A 160 -16.40 -9.35 -1.64
N PRO A 161 -15.98 -10.50 -2.22
CA PRO A 161 -15.11 -11.45 -1.54
C PRO A 161 -13.60 -11.21 -1.74
N SER A 162 -12.86 -11.58 -0.70
CA SER A 162 -11.39 -11.71 -0.68
C SER A 162 -10.91 -12.60 -1.84
N SER A 163 -10.21 -11.99 -2.81
CA SER A 163 -9.44 -12.72 -3.81
C SER A 163 -8.18 -13.24 -3.14
N GLY A 164 -8.25 -14.47 -2.63
CA GLY A 164 -7.10 -15.17 -2.06
C GLY A 164 -5.99 -15.29 -3.11
N ARG A 165 -4.86 -14.64 -2.86
CA ARG A 165 -3.64 -14.78 -3.66
C ARG A 165 -2.52 -15.28 -2.77
N LYS A 166 -2.43 -16.60 -2.65
CA LYS A 166 -1.26 -17.27 -2.07
C LYS A 166 0.00 -16.80 -2.80
N ILE A 167 0.92 -16.22 -2.05
CA ILE A 167 2.33 -16.12 -2.46
C ILE A 167 2.92 -17.53 -2.39
N ILE A 168 3.36 -18.04 -3.53
CA ILE A 168 4.09 -19.31 -3.64
C ILE A 168 5.57 -18.97 -3.82
N PHE A 169 6.42 -19.60 -3.00
CA PHE A 169 7.88 -19.62 -3.15
C PHE A 169 8.29 -20.98 -3.69
#